data_AF-A0A2K5MEY9-F1
#
_entry.id   AF-A0A2K5MEY9-F1
#
_cell.length_a   1.000
_cell.length_b   1.000
_cell.length_c   1.000
_cell.angle_alpha   90.00
_cell.angle_beta   90.00
_cell.angle_gamma   90.00
#
_symmetry.space_group_name_H-M   'P 1'
#
loop_
_entity.id
_entity.type
_entity.pdbx_description
1 polymer ?
#
loop_
_entity_poly.entity_id
_entity_poly.type
_entity_poly.pdbx_seq_one_letter_code
_entity_poly.pdbx_strand_id
1 'polypeptide(L)'
;MDKNGLVQKAKLAEEAERYDDMAACMKSVIEPGAELSNEERNLLSVAYKNVVGAHRSSWRVVSSIEQKTEGAEKKQRMAREHREKIETELRDVCNDPAFNFDPLFYLSDAQDYLPLLAFCLVTNHSYLVAMY
;
A
#
# COMPACT_ATOMS: atom_id res chain seq x y z
N MET A 1 24.92 -2.08 -1.28
CA MET A 1 24.62 -1.88 0.16
C MET A 1 24.35 -3.27 0.70
N ASP A 2 24.95 -3.63 1.83
CA ASP A 2 24.73 -4.92 2.48
C ASP A 2 23.34 -4.97 3.15
N LYS A 3 22.83 -6.19 3.39
CA LYS A 3 21.50 -6.43 3.98
C LYS A 3 21.32 -5.66 5.30
N ASN A 4 22.33 -5.66 6.17
CA ASN A 4 22.28 -4.94 7.45
C ASN A 4 22.23 -3.42 7.26
N GLY A 5 22.98 -2.87 6.30
CA GLY A 5 22.90 -1.45 5.96
C GLY A 5 21.50 -1.03 5.47
N LEU A 6 20.82 -1.89 4.71
CA LEU A 6 19.45 -1.63 4.25
C LEU A 6 18.44 -1.67 5.40
N VAL A 7 18.55 -2.64 6.32
CA VAL A 7 17.69 -2.72 7.52
C VAL A 7 17.88 -1.50 8.42
N GLN A 8 19.12 -1.06 8.65
CA GLN A 8 19.39 0.16 9.42
C GLN A 8 18.78 1.40 8.76
N LYS A 9 18.89 1.51 7.42
CA LYS A 9 18.27 2.60 6.67
C LYS A 9 16.74 2.55 6.75
N ALA A 10 16.14 1.36 6.71
CA ALA A 10 14.70 1.20 6.89
C ALA A 10 14.24 1.69 8.26
N LYS A 11 14.97 1.36 9.34
CA LYS A 11 14.68 1.87 10.70
C LYS A 11 14.79 3.39 10.79
N LEU A 12 15.81 3.99 10.17
CA LEU A 12 15.91 5.46 10.12
C LEU A 12 14.74 6.09 9.35
N ALA A 13 14.25 5.43 8.30
CA ALA A 13 13.08 5.87 7.54
C ALA A 13 11.78 5.72 8.36
N GLU A 14 11.66 4.66 9.17
CA GLU A 14 10.55 4.46 10.12
C GLU A 14 10.47 5.63 11.13
N GLU A 15 11.58 5.95 11.80
CA GLU A 15 11.67 7.06 12.75
C GLU A 15 11.39 8.43 12.11
N ALA A 16 11.64 8.56 10.81
CA ALA A 16 11.35 9.77 10.04
C ALA A 16 9.95 9.76 9.40
N GLU A 17 9.12 8.73 9.67
CA GLU A 17 7.80 8.52 9.07
C GLU A 17 7.81 8.49 7.52
N ARG A 18 8.95 8.15 6.92
CA ARG A 18 9.13 8.04 5.46
C ARG A 18 8.91 6.60 5.00
N TYR A 19 7.66 6.15 5.11
CA TYR A 19 7.30 4.75 4.87
C TYR A 19 7.52 4.26 3.43
N ASP A 20 7.45 5.15 2.43
CA ASP A 20 7.80 4.79 1.04
C ASP A 20 9.30 4.44 0.89
N ASP A 21 10.16 5.23 1.55
CA ASP A 21 11.61 4.97 1.58
C ASP A 21 11.91 3.69 2.36
N MET A 22 11.18 3.46 3.47
CA MET A 22 11.25 2.24 4.26
C MET A 22 10.87 1.01 3.42
N ALA A 23 9.75 1.07 2.68
CA ALA A 23 9.30 0.01 1.80
C ALA A 23 10.31 -0.29 0.69
N ALA A 24 10.89 0.74 0.07
CA ALA A 24 11.93 0.57 -0.95
C ALA A 24 13.20 -0.10 -0.38
N CYS A 25 13.61 0.26 0.84
CA CYS A 25 14.74 -0.38 1.51
C CYS A 25 14.43 -1.85 1.82
N MET A 26 13.26 -2.13 2.39
CA MET A 26 12.84 -3.49 2.76
C MET A 26 12.62 -4.39 1.53
N LYS A 27 12.15 -3.83 0.42
CA LYS A 27 12.07 -4.53 -0.88
C LYS A 27 13.45 -4.97 -1.36
N SER A 28 14.47 -4.15 -1.12
CA SER A 28 15.87 -4.47 -1.47
C SER A 28 16.50 -5.51 -0.52
N VAL A 29 15.91 -5.71 0.68
CA VAL A 29 16.32 -6.75 1.63
C VAL A 29 15.78 -8.12 1.23
N ILE A 30 14.66 -8.17 0.49
CA ILE A 30 14.04 -9.40 -0.01
C ILE A 30 14.80 -9.86 -1.25
N GLU A 31 15.77 -10.76 -1.04
CA GLU A 31 16.35 -11.54 -2.14
C GLU A 31 15.46 -12.75 -2.45
N PRO A 32 15.25 -13.11 -3.73
CA PRO A 32 14.51 -14.32 -4.09
C PRO A 32 15.14 -15.56 -3.45
N GLY A 33 14.40 -16.21 -2.54
CA GLY A 33 14.82 -17.44 -1.86
C GLY A 33 15.51 -17.27 -0.51
N ALA A 34 15.69 -16.04 -0.02
CA ALA A 34 16.21 -15.78 1.33
C ALA A 34 15.07 -15.75 2.36
N GLU A 35 15.23 -16.47 3.48
CA GLU A 35 14.31 -16.36 4.60
C GLU A 35 14.52 -15.01 5.31
N LEU A 36 13.41 -14.27 5.50
CA LEU A 36 13.41 -13.08 6.33
C LEU A 36 13.42 -13.48 7.82
N SER A 37 14.10 -12.69 8.64
CA SER A 37 13.97 -12.79 10.09
C SER A 37 12.60 -12.26 10.55
N ASN A 38 12.20 -12.58 11.80
CA ASN A 38 10.98 -12.01 12.38
C ASN A 38 11.01 -10.47 12.41
N GLU A 39 12.17 -9.89 12.68
CA GLU A 39 12.35 -8.44 12.71
C GLU A 39 12.21 -7.83 11.32
N GLU A 40 12.79 -8.45 10.29
CA GLU A 40 12.68 -7.99 8.90
C GLU A 40 11.24 -8.09 8.38
N ARG A 41 10.53 -9.19 8.71
CA ARG A 41 9.09 -9.32 8.40
C ARG A 41 8.25 -8.24 9.07
N ASN A 42 8.54 -7.92 10.33
CA ASN A 42 7.83 -6.86 11.05
C ASN A 42 8.07 -5.49 10.41
N LEU A 43 9.33 -5.15 10.09
CA LEU A 43 9.67 -3.91 9.41
C LEU A 43 8.98 -3.79 8.04
N LEU A 44 8.94 -4.89 7.27
CA LEU A 44 8.24 -4.95 6.00
C LEU A 44 6.74 -4.69 6.18
N SER A 45 6.12 -5.32 7.18
CA SER A 45 4.70 -5.14 7.50
C SER A 45 4.38 -3.70 7.91
N VAL A 46 5.20 -3.11 8.78
CA VAL A 46 5.06 -1.71 9.22
C VAL A 46 5.16 -0.75 8.03
N ALA A 47 6.15 -0.96 7.15
CA ALA A 47 6.35 -0.12 5.98
C ALA A 47 5.11 -0.14 5.06
N TYR A 48 4.71 -1.32 4.58
CA TYR A 48 3.61 -1.45 3.63
C TYR A 48 2.24 -1.10 4.24
N LYS A 49 2.01 -1.39 5.53
CA LYS A 49 0.76 -0.98 6.22
C LYS A 49 0.62 0.54 6.23
N ASN A 50 1.69 1.25 6.55
CA ASN A 50 1.65 2.71 6.61
C ASN A 50 1.58 3.35 5.22
N VAL A 51 2.29 2.82 4.22
CA VAL A 51 2.17 3.27 2.82
C VAL A 51 0.72 3.14 2.34
N VAL A 52 0.12 1.96 2.48
CA VAL A 52 -1.29 1.74 2.07
C VAL A 52 -2.24 2.61 2.88
N GLY A 53 -2.03 2.73 4.19
CA GLY A 53 -2.83 3.59 5.07
C GLY A 53 -2.84 5.07 4.63
N ALA A 54 -1.67 5.62 4.30
CA ALA A 54 -1.52 6.98 3.80
C ALA A 54 -2.26 7.18 2.46
N HIS A 55 -2.09 6.25 1.52
CA HIS A 55 -2.74 6.32 0.21
C HIS A 55 -4.27 6.21 0.34
N ARG A 56 -4.80 5.34 1.21
CA ARG A 56 -6.25 5.26 1.49
C ARG A 56 -6.80 6.56 2.08
N SER A 57 -6.08 7.15 3.03
CA SER A 57 -6.47 8.43 3.63
C SER A 57 -6.54 9.52 2.57
N SER A 58 -5.50 9.62 1.73
CA SER A 58 -5.45 10.53 0.58
C SER A 58 -6.62 10.30 -0.39
N TRP A 59 -6.87 9.04 -0.78
CA TRP A 59 -7.96 8.67 -1.67
C TRP A 59 -9.33 9.10 -1.11
N ARG A 60 -9.59 8.88 0.18
CA ARG A 60 -10.85 9.30 0.83
C ARG A 60 -11.04 10.82 0.77
N VAL A 61 -9.98 11.59 1.01
CA VAL A 61 -10.02 13.05 0.94
C VAL A 61 -10.32 13.51 -0.48
N VAL A 62 -9.59 12.98 -1.47
CA VAL A 62 -9.77 13.36 -2.88
C VAL A 62 -11.15 12.95 -3.40
N SER A 63 -11.64 11.77 -3.04
CA SER A 63 -13.00 11.31 -3.38
C SER A 63 -14.08 12.23 -2.77
N SER A 64 -13.90 12.67 -1.53
CA SER A 64 -14.81 13.65 -0.92
C SER A 64 -14.76 15.00 -1.62
N ILE A 65 -13.58 15.44 -2.08
CA ILE A 65 -13.44 16.67 -2.88
C ILE A 65 -14.15 16.51 -4.22
N GLU A 66 -13.97 15.39 -4.92
CA GLU A 66 -14.64 15.10 -6.20
C GLU A 66 -16.16 15.27 -6.07
N GLN A 67 -16.77 14.62 -5.08
CA GLN A 67 -18.22 14.71 -4.79
C GLN A 67 -18.67 16.14 -4.46
N LYS A 68 -17.89 16.89 -3.66
CA LYS A 68 -18.21 18.28 -3.31
C LYS A 68 -18.07 19.26 -4.47
N THR A 69 -17.36 18.88 -5.53
CA THR A 69 -17.13 19.70 -6.72
C THR A 69 -18.09 19.37 -7.88
N GLU A 70 -19.09 18.52 -7.64
CA GLU A 70 -20.15 18.24 -8.60
C GLU A 70 -20.81 19.55 -9.09
N GLY A 71 -20.78 19.79 -10.41
CA GLY A 71 -21.24 21.03 -11.04
C GLY A 71 -20.14 22.02 -11.43
N ALA A 72 -18.90 21.80 -11.01
CA ALA A 72 -17.73 22.57 -11.46
C ALA A 72 -16.79 21.70 -12.31
N GLU A 73 -17.15 21.49 -13.60
CA GLU A 73 -16.53 20.51 -14.51
C GLU A 73 -15.00 20.48 -14.46
N LYS A 74 -14.32 21.63 -14.49
CA LYS A 74 -12.85 21.69 -14.48
C LYS A 74 -12.26 21.17 -13.16
N LYS A 75 -12.85 21.53 -12.02
CA LYS A 75 -12.38 21.10 -10.69
C LYS A 75 -12.69 19.64 -10.45
N GLN A 76 -13.88 19.19 -10.87
CA GLN A 76 -14.29 17.80 -10.78
C GLN A 76 -13.39 16.89 -11.61
N ARG A 77 -13.04 17.28 -12.84
CA ARG A 77 -12.10 16.52 -13.68
C ARG A 77 -10.72 16.39 -13.03
N MET A 78 -10.18 17.48 -12.50
CA MET A 78 -8.89 17.44 -11.79
C MET A 78 -8.92 16.52 -10.56
N ALA A 79 -10.01 16.57 -9.77
CA ALA A 79 -10.17 15.71 -8.61
C ALA A 79 -10.25 14.22 -9.00
N ARG A 80 -10.98 13.91 -10.08
CA ARG A 80 -11.06 12.57 -10.65
C ARG A 80 -9.70 12.04 -11.11
N GLU A 81 -8.95 12.82 -11.89
CA GLU A 81 -7.62 12.43 -12.36
C GLU A 81 -6.68 12.13 -11.18
N HIS A 82 -6.73 12.92 -10.12
CA HIS A 82 -5.96 12.65 -8.89
C HIS A 82 -6.44 11.39 -8.16
N ARG A 83 -7.75 11.14 -8.08
CA ARG A 83 -8.29 9.91 -7.49
C ARG A 83 -7.79 8.67 -8.24
N GLU A 84 -7.87 8.68 -9.57
CA GLU A 84 -7.43 7.58 -10.44
C GLU A 84 -5.92 7.32 -10.34
N LYS A 85 -5.12 8.38 -10.18
CA LYS A 85 -3.69 8.25 -9.92
C LYS A 85 -3.41 7.52 -8.60
N ILE A 86 -4.08 7.91 -7.52
CA ILE A 86 -3.94 7.25 -6.21
C ILE A 86 -4.40 5.79 -6.28
N GLU A 87 -5.46 5.50 -7.03
CA GLU A 87 -5.91 4.12 -7.27
C GLU A 87 -4.87 3.28 -7.99
N THR A 88 -4.17 3.86 -8.95
CA THR A 88 -3.08 3.18 -9.67
C THR A 88 -1.92 2.91 -8.72
N GLU A 89 -1.50 3.90 -7.94
CA GLU A 89 -0.44 3.74 -6.92
C GLU A 89 -0.80 2.66 -5.89
N LEU A 90 -2.04 2.63 -5.39
CA LEU A 90 -2.54 1.59 -4.49
C LEU A 90 -2.48 0.20 -5.13
N ARG A 91 -2.90 0.06 -6.38
CA ARG A 91 -2.82 -1.22 -7.12
C ARG A 91 -1.37 -1.67 -7.27
N ASP A 92 -0.46 -0.77 -7.61
CA ASP A 92 0.95 -1.08 -7.80
C ASP A 92 1.59 -1.57 -6.49
N VAL A 93 1.25 -0.95 -5.36
CA VAL A 93 1.69 -1.39 -4.03
C VAL A 93 1.15 -2.77 -3.69
N CYS A 94 -0.14 -3.04 -3.95
CA CYS A 94 -0.74 -4.36 -3.71
C CYS A 94 -0.21 -5.47 -4.63
N ASN A 95 0.21 -5.11 -5.85
CA ASN A 95 0.81 -6.04 -6.81
C ASN A 95 2.31 -6.28 -6.55
N ASP A 96 2.91 -5.59 -5.58
CA ASP A 96 4.31 -5.78 -5.24
C ASP A 96 4.53 -7.20 -4.67
N PRO A 97 5.47 -8.00 -5.21
CA PRO A 97 5.78 -9.31 -4.62
C PRO A 97 6.24 -9.23 -3.16
N ALA A 98 6.84 -8.11 -2.75
CA ALA A 98 7.24 -7.88 -1.36
C ALA A 98 6.03 -7.72 -0.41
N PHE A 99 4.90 -7.22 -0.91
CA PHE A 99 3.66 -7.11 -0.14
C PHE A 99 3.08 -8.50 0.20
N ASN A 100 3.27 -9.48 -0.70
CA ASN A 100 2.74 -10.83 -0.56
C ASN A 100 3.66 -11.77 0.25
N PHE A 101 4.74 -11.26 0.83
CA PHE A 101 5.77 -12.06 1.48
C PHE A 101 5.44 -12.45 2.93
N ASP A 102 4.45 -11.82 3.58
CA ASP A 102 4.03 -12.15 4.94
C ASP A 102 2.50 -12.38 5.06
N PRO A 103 2.05 -13.61 5.41
CA PRO A 103 0.64 -13.89 5.68
C PRO A 103 0.06 -13.13 6.87
N LEU A 104 0.89 -12.69 7.85
CA LEU A 104 0.43 -11.91 9.00
C LEU A 104 -0.14 -10.54 8.59
N PHE A 105 0.26 -10.05 7.41
CA PHE A 105 -0.30 -8.85 6.82
C PHE A 105 -1.82 -8.96 6.61
N TYR A 106 -2.36 -10.17 6.40
CA TYR A 106 -3.80 -10.41 6.25
C TYR A 106 -4.55 -10.56 7.59
N LEU A 107 -3.85 -10.85 8.69
CA LEU A 107 -4.46 -11.29 9.94
C LEU A 107 -4.51 -10.21 11.04
N SER A 108 -3.63 -9.21 11.02
CA SER A 108 -3.63 -8.17 12.07
C SER A 108 -4.76 -7.14 11.95
N ASP A 109 -5.35 -6.99 10.76
CA ASP A 109 -6.36 -5.96 10.49
C ASP A 109 -7.53 -6.51 9.65
N ALA A 110 -7.98 -7.75 9.93
CA ALA A 110 -9.08 -8.40 9.20
C ALA A 110 -10.38 -7.55 9.14
N GLN A 111 -10.54 -6.57 10.04
CA GLN A 111 -11.66 -5.64 10.08
C GLN A 111 -11.52 -4.44 9.13
N ASP A 112 -10.29 -4.03 8.79
CA ASP A 112 -9.96 -3.00 7.80
C ASP A 112 -9.60 -3.57 6.42
N TYR A 113 -9.35 -4.88 6.36
CA TYR A 113 -9.08 -5.62 5.13
C TYR A 113 -10.31 -5.89 4.29
N LEU A 114 -11.48 -6.11 4.88
CA LEU A 114 -12.73 -6.28 4.12
C LEU A 114 -12.97 -5.12 3.13
N PRO A 115 -12.77 -3.85 3.50
CA PRO A 115 -12.84 -2.76 2.53
C PRO A 115 -11.62 -2.66 1.60
N LEU A 116 -10.44 -3.17 1.95
CA LEU A 116 -9.25 -3.18 1.07
C LEU A 116 -9.33 -4.30 0.01
N LEU A 117 -9.70 -5.51 0.42
CA LEU A 117 -10.12 -6.60 -0.45
C LEU A 117 -11.33 -6.17 -1.27
N ALA A 118 -12.38 -5.57 -0.68
CA ALA A 118 -13.49 -5.06 -1.48
C ALA A 118 -13.05 -3.97 -2.45
N PHE A 119 -12.10 -3.09 -2.11
CA PHE A 119 -11.60 -2.08 -3.05
C PHE A 119 -10.76 -2.70 -4.18
N CYS A 120 -9.83 -3.59 -3.86
CA CYS A 120 -9.04 -4.34 -4.85
C CYS A 120 -9.90 -5.30 -5.70
N LEU A 121 -10.96 -5.89 -5.14
CA LEU A 121 -11.91 -6.79 -5.81
C LEU A 121 -12.94 -6.02 -6.66
N VAL A 122 -13.42 -4.85 -6.22
CA VAL A 122 -14.36 -4.01 -6.99
C VAL A 122 -13.65 -3.33 -8.17
N THR A 123 -12.34 -3.09 -8.04
CA THR A 123 -11.54 -2.44 -9.09
C THR A 123 -10.82 -3.41 -10.05
N ASN A 124 -10.74 -4.71 -9.72
CA ASN A 124 -10.34 -5.78 -10.65
C ASN A 124 -11.57 -6.61 -11.04
N HIS A 125 -12.04 -6.45 -12.27
CA HIS A 125 -13.10 -7.30 -12.84
C HIS A 125 -12.71 -8.79 -12.95
N SER A 126 -11.44 -9.13 -12.72
CA SER A 126 -10.87 -10.47 -12.93
C SER A 126 -10.93 -11.42 -11.73
N TYR A 127 -11.27 -10.97 -10.52
CA TYR A 127 -11.31 -11.83 -9.32
C TYR A 127 -12.71 -12.30 -8.91
N LEU A 128 -13.74 -12.02 -9.72
CA LEU A 128 -15.13 -12.43 -9.47
C LEU A 128 -15.40 -13.96 -9.56
N VAL A 129 -14.40 -14.79 -9.86
CA VAL A 129 -14.58 -16.24 -10.04
C VAL A 129 -14.09 -17.08 -8.84
N ALA A 130 -13.42 -16.49 -7.84
CA ALA A 130 -12.81 -17.27 -6.75
C ALA A 130 -13.55 -17.23 -5.40
N MET A 131 -14.81 -16.78 -5.36
CA MET A 131 -15.66 -16.87 -4.16
C MET A 131 -17.06 -17.42 -4.46
N TYR A 132 -17.11 -18.53 -5.20
CA TYR A 132 -18.13 -19.57 -5.07
C TYR A 132 -17.45 -20.92 -4.88
#